data_AF-A0A8S8Y820-F1
#
_entry.id   AF-A0A8S8Y820-F1
#
_cell.length_a   1.000
_cell.length_b   1.000
_cell.length_c   1.000
_cell.angle_alpha   90.00
_cell.angle_beta   90.00
_cell.angle_gamma   90.00
#
_symmetry.space_group_name_H-M   'P 1'
#
loop_
_entity.id
_entity.type
_entity.pdbx_description
1 polymer ?
#
loop_
_entity_poly.entity_id
_entity_poly.type
_entity_poly.pdbx_seq_one_letter_code
_entity_poly.pdbx_strand_id
1 'polypeptide(L)'
;MSEPMDYASAGVDIDLEGSAVASLIGALSKSVRAPGTPGAPVDLPGGFGGLIEFGENLLALATDGVGSKLQIATMLEQWGGVGIDCMAMNVNDLLCVGAEPIAFVDYVAVPKPDPAIHAALGASLAEACRLARVTLAGGETASLPGIVTELDLSGTALGWLPKGQAITGEHLQDGDVLIGLPASGIHSNGYSLVRKIVQHAGLDYTALAPFEADHPGRKLLRWTEGAPTLGEVVLNPTRIYCDPVVDLLDALARGLVQHRTRPRHLPHHRRRVVQPAPLAPLVGMGHSFTPSRAPRVHMAAGGRRRRNARDVSYVQHGHGHGGGRGRFACGHHPCLASGAHGGRGRRGPRSRPRPPRDSRP
;
A
#
# COMPACT_ATOMS: atom_id res chain seq x y z
N MET A 1 -7.19 2.21 38.89
CA MET A 1 -6.98 1.53 37.60
C MET A 1 -6.66 2.63 36.60
N SER A 2 -5.63 2.48 35.77
CA SER A 2 -5.40 3.39 34.64
C SER A 2 -6.49 3.18 33.59
N GLU A 3 -6.95 4.26 32.96
CA GLU A 3 -7.81 4.13 31.79
C GLU A 3 -7.02 3.50 30.62
N PRO A 4 -7.64 2.68 29.75
CA PRO A 4 -6.96 2.14 28.59
C PRO A 4 -6.54 3.26 27.63
N MET A 5 -5.25 3.34 27.31
CA MET A 5 -4.78 4.15 26.18
C MET A 5 -5.00 3.39 24.88
N ASP A 6 -5.75 3.99 23.96
CA ASP A 6 -6.07 3.48 22.64
C ASP A 6 -5.95 4.58 21.56
N TYR A 7 -6.25 4.27 20.30
CA TYR A 7 -6.15 5.25 19.19
C TYR A 7 -7.17 6.40 19.32
N ALA A 8 -8.38 6.13 19.80
CA ALA A 8 -9.43 7.14 19.97
C ALA A 8 -9.05 8.15 21.06
N SER A 9 -8.63 7.66 22.24
CA SER A 9 -8.06 8.50 23.31
C SER A 9 -6.70 9.11 22.93
N ALA A 10 -5.99 8.59 21.92
CA ALA A 10 -4.86 9.27 21.30
C ALA A 10 -5.27 10.51 20.49
N GLY A 11 -6.56 10.67 20.15
CA GLY A 11 -7.09 11.80 19.37
C GLY A 11 -7.21 11.50 17.87
N VAL A 12 -7.24 10.23 17.49
CA VAL A 12 -7.40 9.75 16.10
C VAL A 12 -8.75 9.06 15.99
N ASP A 13 -9.68 9.66 15.23
CA ASP A 13 -11.02 9.13 15.02
C ASP A 13 -11.11 8.47 13.63
N ILE A 14 -10.89 7.16 13.61
CA ILE A 14 -10.82 6.33 12.40
C ILE A 14 -12.18 6.27 11.66
N ASP A 15 -13.29 6.40 12.38
CA ASP A 15 -14.63 6.43 11.78
C ASP A 15 -14.90 7.80 11.12
N LEU A 16 -14.47 8.90 11.76
CA LEU A 16 -14.52 10.24 11.18
C LEU A 16 -13.61 10.37 9.95
N GLU A 17 -12.37 9.88 10.03
CA GLU A 17 -11.42 9.84 8.91
C GLU A 17 -12.01 9.07 7.72
N GLY A 18 -12.57 7.88 7.97
CA GLY A 18 -13.26 7.09 6.95
C GLY A 18 -14.48 7.80 6.35
N SER A 19 -15.23 8.56 7.16
CA SER A 19 -16.35 9.37 6.67
C SER A 19 -15.90 10.55 5.79
N ALA A 20 -14.76 11.18 6.10
CA ALA A 20 -14.20 12.27 5.33
C ALA A 20 -13.66 11.77 3.97
N VAL A 21 -12.93 10.66 3.97
CA VAL A 21 -12.47 9.97 2.75
C VAL A 21 -13.66 9.52 1.90
N ALA A 22 -14.70 8.92 2.50
CA ALA A 22 -15.91 8.53 1.79
C ALA A 22 -16.68 9.75 1.21
N SER A 23 -16.68 10.89 1.90
CA SER A 23 -17.26 12.14 1.40
C SER A 23 -16.51 12.69 0.20
N LEU A 24 -15.17 12.67 0.22
CA LEU A 24 -14.33 13.06 -0.92
C LEU A 24 -14.56 12.14 -2.13
N ILE A 25 -14.51 10.82 -1.92
CA ILE A 25 -14.75 9.83 -2.98
C ILE A 25 -16.19 9.94 -3.53
N GLY A 26 -17.18 10.18 -2.67
CA GLY A 26 -18.57 10.38 -3.07
C GLY A 26 -18.83 11.65 -3.88
N ALA A 27 -18.00 12.69 -3.71
CA ALA A 27 -18.04 13.91 -4.52
C ALA A 27 -17.34 13.75 -5.88
N LEU A 28 -16.40 12.80 -6.01
CA LEU A 28 -15.76 12.48 -7.29
C LEU A 28 -16.74 11.74 -8.20
N SER A 29 -17.13 12.39 -9.29
CA SER A 29 -17.96 11.77 -10.34
C SER A 29 -17.24 10.61 -11.03
N LYS A 30 -18.00 9.72 -11.68
CA LYS A 30 -17.44 8.64 -12.52
C LYS A 30 -16.42 9.21 -13.53
N SER A 31 -15.29 8.51 -13.69
CA SER A 31 -14.17 8.91 -14.55
C SER A 31 -14.61 9.53 -15.89
N VAL A 32 -14.06 10.70 -16.18
CA VAL A 32 -14.22 11.40 -17.48
C VAL A 32 -13.54 10.68 -18.65
N ARG A 33 -12.66 9.70 -18.36
CA ARG A 33 -12.01 8.83 -19.36
C ARG A 33 -12.81 7.54 -19.50
N ALA A 34 -13.05 7.13 -20.75
CA ALA A 34 -13.76 5.89 -21.06
C ALA A 34 -12.96 4.64 -20.63
N PRO A 35 -13.61 3.59 -20.09
CA PRO A 35 -12.93 2.35 -19.71
C PRO A 35 -12.07 1.77 -20.83
N GLY A 36 -10.89 1.23 -20.50
CA GLY A 36 -9.94 0.69 -21.47
C GLY A 36 -9.12 1.73 -22.25
N THR A 37 -9.33 3.03 -22.03
CA THR A 37 -8.51 4.09 -22.65
C THR A 37 -7.39 4.55 -21.71
N PRO A 38 -6.21 4.96 -22.22
CA PRO A 38 -5.08 5.33 -21.37
C PRO A 38 -5.47 6.37 -20.30
N GLY A 39 -5.07 6.11 -19.06
CA GLY A 39 -5.38 6.92 -17.89
C GLY A 39 -6.79 6.76 -17.31
N ALA A 40 -7.65 5.90 -17.87
CA ALA A 40 -8.89 5.50 -17.21
C ALA A 40 -8.58 4.61 -15.99
N PRO A 41 -9.36 4.69 -14.90
CA PRO A 41 -9.13 3.87 -13.71
C PRO A 41 -9.46 2.40 -13.98
N VAL A 42 -8.71 1.51 -13.32
CA VAL A 42 -9.02 0.09 -13.21
C VAL A 42 -9.56 -0.17 -11.81
N ASP A 43 -10.70 -0.87 -11.73
CA ASP A 43 -11.32 -1.23 -10.45
C ASP A 43 -10.48 -2.28 -9.72
N LEU A 44 -10.05 -1.96 -8.50
CA LEU A 44 -9.23 -2.82 -7.65
C LEU A 44 -9.80 -2.82 -6.21
N PRO A 45 -10.66 -3.79 -5.87
CA PRO A 45 -11.31 -3.83 -4.56
C PRO A 45 -10.31 -3.94 -3.41
N GLY A 46 -10.21 -2.88 -2.59
CA GLY A 46 -9.39 -2.87 -1.37
C GLY A 46 -7.89 -2.63 -1.57
N GLY A 47 -7.43 -2.24 -2.78
CA GLY A 47 -6.05 -1.83 -3.01
C GLY A 47 -5.80 -0.38 -2.58
N PHE A 48 -4.68 -0.13 -1.90
CA PHE A 48 -4.25 1.23 -1.50
C PHE A 48 -3.70 2.05 -2.68
N GLY A 49 -3.05 1.39 -3.65
CA GLY A 49 -2.58 2.02 -4.88
C GLY A 49 -3.67 2.11 -5.96
N GLY A 50 -3.90 3.32 -6.49
CA GLY A 50 -4.82 3.57 -7.59
C GLY A 50 -4.25 3.10 -8.94
N LEU A 51 -4.93 2.17 -9.60
CA LEU A 51 -4.53 1.63 -10.90
C LEU A 51 -5.15 2.41 -12.08
N ILE A 52 -4.36 2.67 -13.11
CA ILE A 52 -4.80 3.28 -14.38
C ILE A 52 -4.30 2.51 -15.61
N GLU A 53 -5.12 2.55 -16.66
CA GLU A 53 -4.88 1.96 -17.98
C GLU A 53 -3.63 2.53 -18.69
N PHE A 54 -2.70 1.68 -19.15
CA PHE A 54 -1.51 2.14 -19.88
C PHE A 54 -1.00 1.13 -20.94
N GLY A 55 -1.78 0.97 -22.02
CA GLY A 55 -1.41 0.08 -23.13
C GLY A 55 -1.54 -1.39 -22.76
N GLU A 56 -0.46 -2.17 -22.87
CA GLU A 56 -0.40 -3.56 -22.38
C GLU A 56 -0.10 -3.65 -20.87
N ASN A 57 0.24 -2.52 -20.25
CA ASN A 57 0.53 -2.39 -18.82
C ASN A 57 -0.60 -1.63 -18.11
N LEU A 58 -0.51 -1.62 -16.79
CA LEU A 58 -1.16 -0.67 -15.90
C LEU A 58 -0.07 0.17 -15.22
N LEU A 59 -0.42 1.41 -14.87
CA LEU A 59 0.36 2.22 -13.95
C LEU A 59 -0.35 2.24 -12.59
N ALA A 60 0.42 2.27 -11.51
CA ALA A 60 -0.05 2.29 -10.15
C ALA A 60 0.46 3.56 -9.46
N LEU A 61 -0.43 4.28 -8.76
CA LEU A 61 -0.11 5.50 -8.02
C LEU A 61 -0.51 5.34 -6.57
N ALA A 62 0.43 5.62 -5.66
CA ALA A 62 0.19 5.75 -4.23
C ALA A 62 0.68 7.14 -3.78
N THR A 63 -0.05 7.80 -2.87
CA THR A 63 0.38 9.04 -2.22
C THR A 63 0.14 8.93 -0.72
N ASP A 64 1.19 9.15 0.06
CA ASP A 64 1.19 9.13 1.51
C ASP A 64 2.37 9.96 2.05
N GLY A 65 2.39 10.23 3.36
CA GLY A 65 3.44 10.97 4.05
C GLY A 65 3.96 10.29 5.31
N VAL A 66 4.76 11.03 6.08
CA VAL A 66 5.45 10.49 7.27
C VAL A 66 4.56 10.56 8.53
N GLY A 67 3.59 11.48 8.57
CA GLY A 67 2.68 11.66 9.68
C GLY A 67 3.36 12.12 10.98
N SER A 68 2.72 11.88 12.14
CA SER A 68 3.15 12.43 13.44
C SER A 68 4.51 11.93 13.97
N LYS A 69 5.20 11.04 13.24
CA LYS A 69 6.63 10.73 13.45
C LYS A 69 7.51 11.97 13.28
N LEU A 70 7.15 12.87 12.37
CA LEU A 70 7.86 14.14 12.11
C LEU A 70 8.00 15.02 13.36
N GLN A 71 7.06 14.92 14.30
CA GLN A 71 7.07 15.70 15.54
C GLN A 71 8.18 15.24 16.48
N ILE A 72 8.42 13.93 16.57
CA ILE A 72 9.54 13.37 17.35
C ILE A 72 10.87 13.62 16.62
N ALA A 73 10.90 13.46 15.29
CA ALA A 73 12.08 13.75 14.48
C ALA A 73 12.55 15.21 14.63
N THR A 74 11.61 16.15 14.58
CA THR A 74 11.89 17.59 14.73
C THR A 74 12.30 17.95 16.16
N MET A 75 11.64 17.38 17.18
CA MET A 75 11.98 17.57 18.59
C MET A 75 13.37 17.04 18.98
N LEU A 76 13.91 16.05 18.26
CA LEU A 76 15.26 15.50 18.47
C LEU A 76 16.30 16.01 17.45
N GLU A 77 15.89 16.86 16.51
CA GLU A 77 16.69 17.34 15.37
C GLU A 77 17.25 16.18 14.50
N GLN A 78 16.52 15.06 14.40
CA GLN A 78 16.91 13.83 13.70
C GLN A 78 16.01 13.50 12.49
N TRP A 79 16.28 14.14 11.35
CA TRP A 79 15.53 13.90 10.10
C TRP A 79 16.14 12.84 9.17
N GLY A 80 17.28 12.23 9.52
CA GLY A 80 18.01 11.31 8.63
C GLY A 80 17.27 10.04 8.20
N GLY A 81 16.21 9.64 8.93
CA GLY A 81 15.33 8.52 8.56
C GLY A 81 14.07 8.89 7.78
N VAL A 82 13.72 10.17 7.75
CA VAL A 82 12.37 10.67 7.40
C VAL A 82 12.03 10.51 5.92
N GLY A 83 13.00 10.66 5.02
CA GLY A 83 12.81 10.41 3.59
C GLY A 83 12.62 8.92 3.27
N ILE A 84 13.27 8.03 4.04
CA ILE A 84 13.09 6.57 3.95
C ILE A 84 11.69 6.19 4.43
N ASP A 85 11.18 6.80 5.51
CA ASP A 85 9.79 6.61 5.95
C ASP A 85 8.78 7.02 4.86
N CYS A 86 8.92 8.22 4.30
CA CYS A 86 8.00 8.74 3.28
C CYS A 86 7.98 7.84 2.03
N MET A 87 9.16 7.45 1.54
CA MET A 87 9.29 6.53 0.42
C MET A 87 8.62 5.19 0.74
N ALA A 88 8.91 4.60 1.91
CA ALA A 88 8.47 3.26 2.27
C ALA A 88 6.95 3.12 2.36
N MET A 89 6.25 4.10 2.94
CA MET A 89 4.79 4.12 2.99
C MET A 89 4.20 3.99 1.58
N ASN A 90 4.65 4.87 0.67
CA ASN A 90 4.20 4.91 -0.72
C ASN A 90 4.57 3.64 -1.52
N VAL A 91 5.84 3.22 -1.53
CA VAL A 91 6.30 2.13 -2.40
C VAL A 91 5.83 0.75 -1.92
N ASN A 92 5.68 0.54 -0.61
CA ASN A 92 5.18 -0.74 -0.11
C ASN A 92 3.70 -0.98 -0.48
N ASP A 93 2.90 0.09 -0.61
CA ASP A 93 1.51 -0.02 -1.05
C ASP A 93 1.38 -0.31 -2.55
N LEU A 94 2.35 0.12 -3.38
CA LEU A 94 2.49 -0.35 -4.76
C LEU A 94 2.82 -1.86 -4.82
N LEU A 95 3.67 -2.35 -3.91
CA LEU A 95 4.00 -3.78 -3.82
C LEU A 95 2.78 -4.64 -3.42
N CYS A 96 1.84 -4.11 -2.62
CA CYS A 96 0.59 -4.79 -2.26
C CYS A 96 -0.26 -5.14 -3.50
N VAL A 97 -0.25 -4.30 -4.53
CA VAL A 97 -1.02 -4.52 -5.77
C VAL A 97 -0.22 -5.24 -6.87
N GLY A 98 1.04 -5.58 -6.60
CA GLY A 98 1.96 -6.24 -7.54
C GLY A 98 2.66 -5.30 -8.53
N ALA A 99 2.71 -3.99 -8.23
CA ALA A 99 3.41 -3.02 -9.05
C ALA A 99 4.89 -2.90 -8.65
N GLU A 100 5.77 -2.89 -9.65
CA GLU A 100 7.18 -2.48 -9.45
C GLU A 100 7.24 -0.95 -9.37
N PRO A 101 7.72 -0.36 -8.25
CA PRO A 101 7.96 1.07 -8.14
C PRO A 101 9.09 1.51 -9.08
N ILE A 102 8.90 2.60 -9.83
CA ILE A 102 9.87 3.09 -10.81
C ILE A 102 10.23 4.57 -10.62
N ALA A 103 9.31 5.38 -10.12
CA ALA A 103 9.55 6.80 -9.87
C ALA A 103 8.86 7.30 -8.58
N PHE A 104 9.38 8.39 -8.04
CA PHE A 104 8.84 9.09 -6.87
C PHE A 104 8.88 10.60 -7.08
N VAL A 105 7.98 11.33 -6.44
CA VAL A 105 8.07 12.78 -6.23
C VAL A 105 7.75 13.12 -4.78
N ASP A 106 8.46 14.10 -4.21
CA ASP A 106 8.24 14.58 -2.84
C ASP A 106 7.55 15.95 -2.78
N TYR A 107 6.87 16.21 -1.67
CA TYR A 107 6.32 17.52 -1.31
C TYR A 107 6.70 17.84 0.14
N VAL A 108 7.54 18.87 0.29
CA VAL A 108 7.99 19.40 1.59
C VAL A 108 7.19 20.66 1.90
N ALA A 109 6.53 20.72 3.05
CA ALA A 109 5.90 21.94 3.55
C ALA A 109 6.49 22.35 4.89
N VAL A 110 6.82 23.64 5.04
CA VAL A 110 7.45 24.18 6.26
C VAL A 110 6.90 25.57 6.62
N PRO A 111 6.85 25.92 7.92
CA PRO A 111 6.57 27.30 8.35
C PRO A 111 7.64 28.29 7.87
N LYS A 112 8.88 27.82 7.72
CA LYS A 112 10.05 28.59 7.27
C LYS A 112 11.11 27.64 6.69
N PRO A 113 11.81 27.98 5.59
CA PRO A 113 12.92 27.17 5.09
C PRO A 113 14.11 27.13 6.05
N ASP A 114 14.72 25.95 6.16
CA ASP A 114 15.97 25.72 6.88
C ASP A 114 16.90 24.81 6.06
N PRO A 115 18.09 25.29 5.63
CA PRO A 115 19.00 24.50 4.80
C PRO A 115 19.51 23.19 5.44
N ALA A 116 19.64 23.13 6.76
CA ALA A 116 20.14 21.93 7.45
C ALA A 116 19.08 20.83 7.44
N ILE A 117 17.81 21.19 7.71
CA ILE A 117 16.67 20.27 7.61
C ILE A 117 16.54 19.76 6.16
N HIS A 118 16.59 20.65 5.16
CA HIS A 118 16.44 20.24 3.76
C HIS A 118 17.60 19.36 3.27
N ALA A 119 18.84 19.61 3.74
CA ALA A 119 19.98 18.73 3.47
C ALA A 119 19.81 17.33 4.09
N ALA A 120 19.30 17.24 5.33
CA ALA A 120 19.04 15.97 6.00
C ALA A 120 17.90 15.18 5.30
N LEU A 121 16.81 15.85 4.91
CA LEU A 121 15.72 15.26 4.15
C LEU A 121 16.19 14.78 2.78
N GLY A 122 16.94 15.59 2.03
CA GLY A 122 17.48 15.22 0.71
C GLY A 122 18.43 14.02 0.77
N ALA A 123 19.30 13.95 1.79
CA ALA A 123 20.15 12.78 2.03
C ALA A 123 19.34 11.52 2.36
N SER A 124 18.27 11.66 3.16
CA SER A 124 17.36 10.57 3.50
C SER A 124 16.59 10.06 2.29
N LEU A 125 16.05 10.96 1.45
CA LEU A 125 15.37 10.64 0.19
C LEU A 125 16.30 9.98 -0.83
N ALA A 126 17.58 10.38 -0.90
CA ALA A 126 18.55 9.76 -1.79
C ALA A 126 18.84 8.29 -1.42
N GLU A 127 19.03 7.99 -0.13
CA GLU A 127 19.15 6.61 0.35
C GLU A 127 17.84 5.83 0.18
N ALA A 128 16.69 6.48 0.36
CA ALA A 128 15.37 5.89 0.12
C ALA A 128 15.19 5.46 -1.35
N CYS A 129 15.59 6.28 -2.31
CA CYS A 129 15.57 5.95 -3.73
C CYS A 129 16.47 4.74 -4.03
N ARG A 130 17.67 4.69 -3.43
CA ARG A 130 18.61 3.57 -3.56
C ARG A 130 18.05 2.27 -2.98
N LEU A 131 17.29 2.33 -1.90
CA LEU A 131 16.61 1.18 -1.27
C LEU A 131 15.34 0.74 -2.01
N ALA A 132 14.64 1.67 -2.66
CA ALA A 132 13.39 1.40 -3.37
C ALA A 132 13.55 1.06 -4.86
N ARG A 133 14.78 1.21 -5.42
CA ARG A 133 15.11 1.08 -6.86
C ARG A 133 14.46 2.15 -7.77
N VAL A 134 13.96 3.26 -7.20
CA VAL A 134 13.21 4.29 -7.94
C VAL A 134 14.05 5.50 -8.35
N THR A 135 13.57 6.23 -9.36
CA THR A 135 14.06 7.56 -9.71
C THR A 135 13.27 8.64 -8.97
N LEU A 136 13.94 9.54 -8.25
CA LEU A 136 13.32 10.80 -7.82
C LEU A 136 13.13 11.68 -9.06
N ALA A 137 11.89 11.77 -9.56
CA ALA A 137 11.58 12.43 -10.82
C ALA A 137 11.44 13.97 -10.70
N GLY A 138 11.33 14.46 -9.46
CA GLY A 138 11.16 15.86 -9.10
C GLY A 138 10.58 15.96 -7.69
N GLY A 139 10.35 17.18 -7.22
CA GLY A 139 9.75 17.48 -5.93
C GLY A 139 9.39 18.97 -5.84
N GLU A 140 8.68 19.36 -4.78
CA GLU A 140 8.25 20.73 -4.55
C GLU A 140 8.45 21.12 -3.07
N THR A 141 8.77 22.38 -2.79
CA THR A 141 9.13 22.86 -1.44
C THR A 141 8.41 24.17 -1.11
N ALA A 142 7.38 24.08 -0.27
CA ALA A 142 6.48 25.18 0.05
C ALA A 142 6.78 25.79 1.44
N SER A 143 7.18 27.06 1.45
CA SER A 143 7.24 27.90 2.64
C SER A 143 5.87 28.53 2.91
N LEU A 144 5.13 28.01 3.89
CA LEU A 144 3.71 28.33 4.13
C LEU A 144 3.46 28.91 5.55
N PRO A 145 4.09 30.05 5.92
CA PRO A 145 3.94 30.64 7.25
C PRO A 145 2.49 31.01 7.55
N GLY A 146 1.99 30.55 8.71
CA GLY A 146 0.61 30.79 9.14
C GLY A 146 -0.44 29.83 8.56
N ILE A 147 -0.04 28.92 7.65
CA ILE A 147 -0.86 27.79 7.20
C ILE A 147 -0.35 26.49 7.82
N VAL A 148 0.97 26.27 7.75
CA VAL A 148 1.65 25.09 8.30
C VAL A 148 2.51 25.51 9.50
N THR A 149 2.43 24.78 10.61
CA THR A 149 3.09 25.12 11.87
C THR A 149 4.35 24.30 12.17
N GLU A 150 4.48 23.13 11.56
CA GLU A 150 5.59 22.16 11.75
C GLU A 150 6.14 21.73 10.38
N LEU A 151 7.19 20.91 10.34
CA LEU A 151 7.60 20.25 9.10
C LEU A 151 6.55 19.20 8.71
N ASP A 152 6.12 19.22 7.44
CA ASP A 152 5.43 18.10 6.79
C ASP A 152 6.26 17.59 5.59
N LEU A 153 6.21 16.27 5.39
CA LEU A 153 6.78 15.57 4.24
C LEU A 153 5.78 14.52 3.76
N SER A 154 5.34 14.68 2.52
CA SER A 154 4.55 13.71 1.77
C SER A 154 5.20 13.43 0.41
N GLY A 155 4.66 12.46 -0.31
CA GLY A 155 5.12 12.16 -1.66
C GLY A 155 4.11 11.36 -2.47
N THR A 156 4.54 10.95 -3.65
CA THR A 156 3.77 10.08 -4.55
C THR A 156 4.71 9.12 -5.25
N ALA A 157 4.47 7.82 -5.11
CA ALA A 157 5.16 6.80 -5.88
C ALA A 157 4.37 6.43 -7.14
N LEU A 158 5.08 6.29 -8.25
CA LEU A 158 4.62 5.70 -9.50
C LEU A 158 5.25 4.33 -9.68
N GLY A 159 4.42 3.31 -9.81
CA GLY A 159 4.79 1.96 -10.22
C GLY A 159 4.12 1.51 -11.51
N TRP A 160 4.51 0.35 -12.00
CA TRP A 160 3.90 -0.29 -13.17
C TRP A 160 3.72 -1.79 -12.95
N LEU A 161 2.82 -2.39 -13.72
CA LEU A 161 2.68 -3.84 -13.82
C LEU A 161 2.09 -4.27 -15.18
N PRO A 162 2.39 -5.48 -15.68
CA PRO A 162 1.70 -6.02 -16.86
C PRO A 162 0.23 -6.29 -16.57
N LYS A 163 -0.65 -6.11 -17.58
CA LYS A 163 -2.08 -6.42 -17.44
C LYS A 163 -2.32 -7.89 -17.06
N GLY A 164 -3.25 -8.11 -16.14
CA GLY A 164 -3.59 -9.44 -15.63
C GLY A 164 -2.53 -10.05 -14.70
N GLN A 165 -1.63 -9.23 -14.13
CA GLN A 165 -0.70 -9.63 -13.07
C GLN A 165 -0.92 -8.86 -11.75
N ALA A 166 -2.02 -8.10 -11.63
CA ALA A 166 -2.40 -7.41 -10.41
C ALA A 166 -2.70 -8.39 -9.28
N ILE A 167 -2.23 -8.08 -8.07
CA ILE A 167 -2.45 -8.89 -6.88
C ILE A 167 -3.77 -8.45 -6.24
N THR A 168 -4.81 -9.25 -6.44
CA THR A 168 -6.20 -8.97 -5.99
C THR A 168 -6.62 -9.77 -4.77
N GLY A 169 -5.89 -10.84 -4.43
CA GLY A 169 -6.30 -11.83 -3.42
C GLY A 169 -7.46 -12.75 -3.85
N GLU A 170 -8.01 -12.59 -5.07
CA GLU A 170 -9.21 -13.32 -5.53
C GLU A 170 -8.99 -14.83 -5.75
N HIS A 171 -7.76 -15.31 -5.59
CA HIS A 171 -7.33 -16.70 -5.78
C HIS A 171 -6.87 -17.39 -4.48
N LEU A 172 -6.89 -16.68 -3.34
CA LEU A 172 -6.56 -17.25 -2.03
C LEU A 172 -7.53 -18.37 -1.61
N GLN A 173 -7.01 -19.45 -1.01
CA GLN A 173 -7.81 -20.60 -0.58
C GLN A 173 -7.32 -21.23 0.74
N ASP A 174 -8.18 -22.05 1.35
CA ASP A 174 -7.84 -22.89 2.49
C ASP A 174 -6.60 -23.76 2.21
N GLY A 175 -5.52 -23.52 2.95
CA GLY A 175 -4.26 -24.25 2.84
C GLY A 175 -3.10 -23.49 2.19
N ASP A 176 -3.34 -22.27 1.69
CA ASP A 176 -2.26 -21.33 1.36
C ASP A 176 -1.54 -20.84 2.64
N VAL A 177 -0.30 -20.35 2.51
CA VAL A 177 0.59 -20.05 3.65
C VAL A 177 0.90 -18.56 3.74
N LEU A 178 0.58 -17.95 4.88
CA LEU A 178 0.98 -16.57 5.19
C LEU A 178 2.47 -16.52 5.55
N ILE A 179 3.20 -15.59 4.94
CA ILE A 179 4.62 -15.32 5.21
C ILE A 179 4.76 -13.85 5.63
N GLY A 180 5.10 -13.62 6.90
CA GLY A 180 5.36 -12.26 7.40
C GLY A 180 6.81 -11.84 7.13
N LEU A 181 7.00 -10.68 6.50
CA LEU A 181 8.31 -10.03 6.47
C LEU A 181 8.50 -9.23 7.78
N PRO A 182 9.67 -9.29 8.43
CA PRO A 182 9.87 -8.61 9.71
C PRO A 182 9.94 -7.09 9.53
N ALA A 183 9.21 -6.35 10.37
CA ALA A 183 9.31 -4.90 10.46
C ALA A 183 10.67 -4.44 11.01
N SER A 184 11.02 -3.17 10.78
CA SER A 184 12.20 -2.50 11.35
C SER A 184 11.91 -1.77 12.67
N GLY A 185 10.65 -1.67 13.09
CA GLY A 185 10.23 -0.92 14.27
C GLY A 185 8.75 -0.58 14.19
N ILE A 186 8.38 0.62 14.66
CA ILE A 186 7.02 1.16 14.62
C ILE A 186 6.63 1.64 13.19
N HIS A 187 7.60 1.69 12.27
CA HIS A 187 7.44 2.21 10.91
C HIS A 187 7.03 3.70 10.92
N SER A 188 5.99 4.14 10.21
CA SER A 188 5.47 5.53 10.27
C SER A 188 4.07 5.67 10.89
N ASN A 189 3.52 4.58 11.43
CA ASN A 189 2.15 4.54 11.96
C ASN A 189 2.09 4.69 13.50
N GLY A 190 0.99 5.22 14.03
CA GLY A 190 0.68 5.19 15.47
C GLY A 190 1.47 6.15 16.37
N TYR A 191 2.26 7.08 15.81
CA TYR A 191 3.11 7.99 16.59
C TYR A 191 2.35 8.90 17.55
N SER A 192 1.08 9.22 17.26
CA SER A 192 0.19 9.94 18.18
C SER A 192 -0.04 9.17 19.49
N LEU A 193 -0.12 7.83 19.44
CA LEU A 193 -0.21 6.97 20.61
C LEU A 193 1.17 6.79 21.29
N VAL A 194 2.25 6.62 20.51
CA VAL A 194 3.63 6.57 21.04
C VAL A 194 3.95 7.80 21.89
N ARG A 195 3.64 9.00 21.38
CA ARG A 195 3.86 10.27 22.10
C ARG A 195 3.13 10.28 23.44
N LYS A 196 1.87 9.81 23.51
CA LYS A 196 1.11 9.74 24.77
C LYS A 196 1.63 8.67 25.72
N ILE A 197 2.05 7.50 25.23
CA ILE A 197 2.66 6.45 26.06
C ILE A 197 3.96 6.95 26.71
N VAL A 198 4.84 7.58 25.94
CA VAL A 198 6.12 8.13 26.45
C VAL A 198 5.86 9.25 27.48
N GLN A 199 4.92 10.17 27.19
CA GLN A 199 4.52 11.21 28.13
C GLN A 199 3.91 10.64 29.43
N HIS A 200 3.00 9.67 29.32
CA HIS A 200 2.32 9.05 30.47
C HIS A 200 3.28 8.24 31.35
N ALA A 201 4.26 7.56 30.73
CA ALA A 201 5.29 6.81 31.43
C ALA A 201 6.42 7.68 32.02
N GLY A 202 6.43 8.99 31.76
CA GLY A 202 7.49 9.90 32.20
C GLY A 202 8.86 9.60 31.57
N LEU A 203 8.87 9.04 30.35
CA LEU A 203 10.09 8.63 29.66
C LEU A 203 10.65 9.77 28.81
N ASP A 204 11.98 9.82 28.70
CA ASP A 204 12.73 10.72 27.82
C ASP A 204 13.21 9.95 26.59
N TYR A 205 13.09 10.54 25.39
CA TYR A 205 13.60 9.94 24.16
C TYR A 205 15.14 9.93 24.07
N THR A 206 15.82 10.84 24.76
CA THR A 206 17.27 10.92 24.83
C THR A 206 17.88 9.93 25.81
N ALA A 207 17.07 9.37 26.72
CA ALA A 207 17.49 8.29 27.61
C ALA A 207 17.65 6.95 26.86
N LEU A 208 18.39 6.03 27.47
CA LEU A 208 18.51 4.65 26.98
C LEU A 208 17.13 3.98 26.88
N ALA A 209 16.95 3.13 25.86
CA ALA A 209 15.72 2.36 25.71
C ALA A 209 15.47 1.48 26.96
N PRO A 210 14.29 1.55 27.62
CA PRO A 210 14.02 0.83 28.87
C PRO A 210 13.69 -0.65 28.66
N PHE A 211 14.16 -1.24 27.56
CA PHE A 211 13.89 -2.62 27.11
C PHE A 211 14.94 -3.05 26.08
N GLU A 212 15.01 -4.35 25.79
CA GLU A 212 15.92 -4.91 24.78
C GLU A 212 15.67 -4.34 23.38
N ALA A 213 16.60 -3.51 22.93
CA ALA A 213 16.51 -2.76 21.68
C ALA A 213 17.17 -3.47 20.48
N ASP A 214 18.06 -4.43 20.72
CA ASP A 214 18.62 -5.27 19.67
C ASP A 214 17.64 -6.38 19.27
N HIS A 215 17.55 -6.66 17.97
CA HIS A 215 16.68 -7.71 17.43
C HIS A 215 17.22 -8.17 16.06
N PRO A 216 17.38 -9.48 15.79
CA PRO A 216 18.08 -9.96 14.58
C PRO A 216 17.42 -9.54 13.25
N GLY A 217 16.12 -9.24 13.24
CA GLY A 217 15.42 -8.70 12.08
C GLY A 217 15.55 -7.18 11.88
N ARG A 218 16.18 -6.45 12.81
CA ARG A 218 16.26 -4.98 12.87
C ARG A 218 17.70 -4.52 12.93
N LYS A 219 18.10 -3.65 12.00
CA LYS A 219 19.23 -2.73 12.20
C LYS A 219 18.65 -1.39 12.64
N LEU A 220 19.23 -0.77 13.67
CA LEU A 220 18.90 0.60 14.06
C LEU A 220 19.72 1.60 13.24
N LEU A 221 19.08 2.68 12.81
CA LEU A 221 19.77 3.94 12.51
C LEU A 221 20.20 4.55 13.84
N ARG A 222 21.49 4.86 14.00
CA ARG A 222 22.09 5.34 15.25
C ARG A 222 22.76 6.68 15.02
N TRP A 223 22.65 7.56 16.01
CA TRP A 223 23.37 8.84 16.11
C TRP A 223 24.07 9.01 17.47
N THR A 224 23.91 8.05 18.39
CA THR A 224 24.64 7.99 19.66
C THR A 224 25.64 6.82 19.69
N GLU A 225 26.66 6.92 20.54
CA GLU A 225 27.55 5.80 20.86
C GLU A 225 26.99 4.93 22.00
N GLY A 226 27.38 3.65 22.05
CA GLY A 226 26.97 2.73 23.11
C GLY A 226 25.56 2.15 22.94
N ALA A 227 24.85 1.92 24.05
CA ALA A 227 23.49 1.37 24.04
C ALA A 227 22.49 2.35 23.39
N PRO A 228 21.47 1.87 22.64
CA PRO A 228 20.54 2.74 21.93
C PRO A 228 19.60 3.50 22.85
N THR A 229 19.31 4.73 22.46
CA THR A 229 18.29 5.58 23.07
C THR A 229 16.87 5.14 22.68
N LEU A 230 15.87 5.53 23.47
CA LEU A 230 14.46 5.35 23.12
C LEU A 230 14.14 6.05 21.79
N GLY A 231 14.72 7.23 21.54
CA GLY A 231 14.62 7.98 20.29
C GLY A 231 15.11 7.19 19.06
N GLU A 232 16.26 6.52 19.15
CA GLU A 232 16.80 5.70 18.05
C GLU A 232 15.96 4.46 17.75
N VAL A 233 15.31 3.88 18.76
CA VAL A 233 14.35 2.77 18.53
C VAL A 233 13.05 3.28 17.92
N VAL A 234 12.53 4.41 18.41
CA VAL A 234 11.25 4.99 17.97
C VAL A 234 11.37 5.58 16.55
N LEU A 235 12.41 6.35 16.25
CA LEU A 235 12.60 6.96 14.93
C LEU A 235 13.20 6.02 13.88
N ASN A 236 13.46 4.75 14.20
CA ASN A 236 14.09 3.83 13.24
C ASN A 236 13.29 3.79 11.92
N PRO A 237 13.94 3.90 10.73
CA PRO A 237 13.21 4.04 9.48
C PRO A 237 12.35 2.83 9.13
N THR A 238 11.20 3.09 8.49
CA THR A 238 10.32 2.07 7.90
C THR A 238 11.10 1.22 6.90
N ARG A 239 10.84 -0.10 6.92
CA ARG A 239 11.48 -1.01 5.96
C ARG A 239 10.80 -0.90 4.59
N ILE A 240 11.60 -0.53 3.59
CA ILE A 240 11.26 -0.69 2.16
C ILE A 240 11.40 -2.17 1.80
N TYR A 241 10.40 -2.75 1.13
CA TYR A 241 10.38 -4.16 0.75
C TYR A 241 10.55 -4.41 -0.77
N CYS A 242 10.97 -3.40 -1.54
CA CYS A 242 11.14 -3.51 -3.00
C CYS A 242 12.02 -4.70 -3.41
N ASP A 243 13.23 -4.82 -2.84
CA ASP A 243 14.15 -5.94 -3.12
C ASP A 243 13.47 -7.33 -2.97
N PRO A 244 13.02 -7.77 -1.78
CA PRO A 244 12.50 -9.12 -1.60
C PRO A 244 11.15 -9.38 -2.29
N VAL A 245 10.33 -8.36 -2.57
CA VAL A 245 9.01 -8.55 -3.19
C VAL A 245 9.11 -8.51 -4.72
N VAL A 246 9.79 -7.52 -5.31
CA VAL A 246 9.95 -7.44 -6.78
C VAL A 246 10.72 -8.66 -7.29
N ASP A 247 11.83 -9.05 -6.65
CA ASP A 247 12.62 -10.21 -7.07
C ASP A 247 11.82 -11.53 -6.93
N LEU A 248 10.88 -11.62 -5.98
CA LEU A 248 9.98 -12.76 -5.83
C LEU A 248 8.90 -12.81 -6.93
N LEU A 249 8.25 -11.68 -7.21
CA LEU A 249 7.24 -11.58 -8.28
C LEU A 249 7.86 -11.88 -9.64
N ASP A 250 9.06 -11.36 -9.91
CA ASP A 250 9.78 -11.58 -11.15
C ASP A 250 10.26 -13.05 -11.29
N ALA A 251 10.69 -13.69 -10.19
CA ALA A 251 11.00 -15.12 -10.16
C ALA A 251 9.76 -16.02 -10.35
N LEU A 252 8.58 -15.59 -9.90
CA LEU A 252 7.30 -16.27 -10.14
C LEU A 252 6.85 -16.10 -11.60
N ALA A 253 6.94 -14.89 -12.16
CA ALA A 253 6.62 -14.60 -13.56
C ALA A 253 7.50 -15.42 -14.53
N ARG A 254 8.80 -15.54 -14.22
CA ARG A 254 9.76 -16.39 -14.95
C ARG A 254 9.60 -17.91 -14.67
N GLY A 255 8.72 -18.30 -13.74
CA GLY A 255 8.45 -19.70 -13.39
C GLY A 255 9.58 -20.42 -12.65
N LEU A 256 10.55 -19.68 -12.11
CA LEU A 256 11.70 -20.19 -11.36
C LEU A 256 11.27 -20.71 -9.98
N VAL A 257 10.27 -20.07 -9.37
CA VAL A 257 9.59 -20.54 -8.16
C VAL A 257 8.32 -21.31 -8.54
N GLN A 258 8.16 -22.54 -8.04
CA GLN A 258 6.95 -23.35 -8.24
C GLN A 258 6.24 -23.62 -6.92
N HIS A 259 5.14 -22.90 -6.66
CA HIS A 259 4.21 -23.19 -5.57
C HIS A 259 3.50 -24.53 -5.82
N ARG A 260 3.93 -25.60 -5.13
CA ARG A 260 3.50 -27.00 -5.36
C ARG A 260 2.38 -27.44 -4.40
N THR A 261 1.20 -26.83 -4.49
CA THR A 261 -0.01 -27.18 -3.72
C THR A 261 -0.69 -28.51 -4.14
N ARG A 262 0.08 -29.53 -4.54
CA ARG A 262 -0.46 -30.90 -4.67
C ARG A 262 -0.26 -31.69 -3.37
N PRO A 263 -1.32 -32.23 -2.75
CA PRO A 263 -1.16 -33.20 -1.68
C PRO A 263 -0.50 -34.46 -2.26
N ARG A 264 0.80 -34.62 -2.04
CA ARG A 264 1.48 -35.88 -2.29
C ARG A 264 0.97 -36.89 -1.27
N HIS A 265 0.32 -37.97 -1.73
CA HIS A 265 0.36 -39.25 -1.03
C HIS A 265 1.82 -39.70 -0.99
N LEU A 266 2.53 -39.27 0.05
CA LEU A 266 3.82 -39.83 0.44
C LEU A 266 3.52 -41.11 1.25
N PRO A 267 4.12 -42.27 0.90
CA PRO A 267 3.98 -43.46 1.72
C PRO A 267 4.53 -43.19 3.13
N HIS A 268 3.94 -43.83 4.14
CA HIS A 268 4.39 -43.70 5.52
C HIS A 268 5.84 -44.16 5.65
N HIS A 269 6.78 -43.24 5.91
CA HIS A 269 7.89 -43.41 6.87
C HIS A 269 8.62 -42.07 7.11
N ARG A 270 9.15 -41.93 8.34
CA ARG A 270 10.11 -40.88 8.78
C ARG A 270 9.71 -39.42 8.49
N ARG A 271 8.66 -38.94 9.16
CA ARG A 271 8.55 -37.50 9.49
C ARG A 271 9.72 -37.11 10.41
N ARG A 272 10.69 -36.33 9.93
CA ARG A 272 11.60 -35.60 10.81
C ARG A 272 10.92 -34.28 11.19
N VAL A 273 10.12 -34.30 12.26
CA VAL A 273 9.43 -33.11 12.75
C VAL A 273 10.46 -32.18 13.38
N VAL A 274 10.81 -31.10 12.67
CA VAL A 274 11.33 -29.90 13.33
C VAL A 274 10.12 -29.21 13.94
N GLN A 275 9.97 -29.29 15.26
CA GLN A 275 8.98 -28.47 15.97
C GLN A 275 9.50 -27.03 16.00
N PRO A 276 8.75 -26.04 15.49
CA PRO A 276 8.94 -24.67 15.95
C PRO A 276 8.59 -24.63 17.45
N ALA A 277 9.40 -23.92 18.24
CA ALA A 277 8.99 -23.56 19.60
C ALA A 277 7.72 -22.69 19.54
N PRO A 278 6.86 -22.71 20.58
CA PRO A 278 5.63 -21.91 20.59
C PRO A 278 5.94 -20.42 20.72
N LEU A 279 6.19 -19.76 19.58
CA LEU A 279 6.16 -18.30 19.48
C LEU A 279 4.72 -17.84 19.71
N ALA A 280 4.49 -17.18 20.85
CA ALA A 280 3.24 -16.48 21.09
C ALA A 280 3.05 -15.41 20.00
N PRO A 281 1.86 -15.29 19.41
CA PRO A 281 1.63 -14.30 18.36
C PRO A 281 1.67 -12.89 18.96
N LEU A 282 2.74 -12.15 18.68
CA LEU A 282 2.79 -10.70 18.82
C LEU A 282 1.88 -10.09 17.75
N VAL A 283 0.58 -10.08 18.04
CA VAL A 283 -0.44 -9.44 17.24
C VAL A 283 -0.15 -7.94 17.22
N GLY A 284 0.17 -7.39 16.05
CA GLY A 284 0.10 -5.95 15.84
C GLY A 284 -1.34 -5.50 16.13
N MET A 285 -1.53 -4.58 17.07
CA MET A 285 -2.86 -4.14 17.49
C MET A 285 -3.55 -3.47 16.28
N GLY A 286 -4.48 -4.19 15.65
CA GLY A 286 -4.99 -3.75 14.35
C GLY A 286 -6.24 -4.44 13.81
N HIS A 287 -6.50 -5.73 14.09
CA HIS A 287 -7.84 -6.36 13.99
C HIS A 287 -7.84 -7.81 14.51
N SER A 288 -9.03 -8.33 14.86
CA SER A 288 -9.24 -9.74 15.24
C SER A 288 -10.15 -10.45 14.24
N PHE A 289 -9.69 -11.56 13.67
CA PHE A 289 -10.42 -12.29 12.63
C PHE A 289 -11.21 -13.46 13.24
N THR A 290 -12.54 -13.32 13.37
CA THR A 290 -13.44 -14.38 13.86
C THR A 290 -14.24 -15.00 12.71
N PRO A 291 -14.00 -16.27 12.31
CA PRO A 291 -14.74 -16.89 11.20
C PRO A 291 -16.22 -17.16 11.54
N SER A 292 -17.14 -16.53 10.80
CA SER A 292 -18.59 -16.61 11.06
C SER A 292 -19.27 -17.72 10.24
N ARG A 293 -19.39 -18.91 10.85
CA ARG A 293 -20.21 -20.08 10.41
C ARG A 293 -19.83 -20.73 9.07
N ALA A 294 -19.39 -21.99 9.15
CA ALA A 294 -19.16 -22.85 7.99
C ALA A 294 -20.47 -23.30 7.28
N PRO A 295 -20.54 -23.26 5.94
CA PRO A 295 -21.54 -23.99 5.15
C PRO A 295 -21.26 -25.51 5.12
N ARG A 296 -22.27 -26.33 4.82
CA ARG A 296 -22.12 -27.79 4.67
C ARG A 296 -21.64 -28.18 3.27
N VAL A 297 -20.90 -29.29 3.20
CA VAL A 297 -20.34 -29.85 1.97
C VAL A 297 -21.42 -30.34 1.00
N HIS A 298 -21.29 -29.98 -0.27
CA HIS A 298 -21.76 -30.79 -1.40
C HIS A 298 -20.61 -31.03 -2.37
N MET A 299 -20.36 -32.30 -2.74
CA MET A 299 -19.41 -32.63 -3.79
C MET A 299 -20.06 -32.53 -5.17
N ALA A 300 -19.36 -31.89 -6.11
CA ALA A 300 -19.56 -32.07 -7.55
C ALA A 300 -18.18 -32.30 -8.18
N ALA A 301 -18.06 -33.28 -9.07
CA ALA A 301 -16.78 -33.71 -9.63
C ALA A 301 -16.62 -33.31 -11.11
N GLY A 302 -15.43 -32.83 -11.48
CA GLY A 302 -15.03 -32.64 -12.88
C GLY A 302 -14.29 -31.32 -13.14
N GLY A 303 -13.31 -31.35 -14.05
CA GLY A 303 -12.61 -30.14 -14.53
C GLY A 303 -11.09 -30.10 -14.31
N ARG A 304 -10.33 -30.91 -15.05
CA ARG A 304 -8.87 -30.77 -15.11
C ARG A 304 -8.49 -29.51 -15.90
N ARG A 305 -7.90 -28.51 -15.25
CA ARG A 305 -7.04 -27.50 -15.90
C ARG A 305 -5.66 -27.48 -15.23
N ARG A 306 -4.60 -27.23 -16.01
CA ARG A 306 -3.31 -26.82 -15.44
C ARG A 306 -3.51 -25.39 -14.89
N ARG A 307 -3.42 -25.21 -13.58
CA ARG A 307 -3.25 -23.89 -12.97
C ARG A 307 -1.77 -23.68 -12.72
N ASN A 308 -1.22 -22.57 -13.21
CA ASN A 308 0.00 -22.02 -12.62
C ASN A 308 -0.46 -21.32 -11.34
N ALA A 309 0.16 -21.63 -10.20
CA ALA A 309 -0.05 -20.84 -8.99
C ALA A 309 0.72 -19.51 -9.15
N ARG A 310 0.04 -18.39 -8.94
CA ARG A 310 0.56 -17.04 -9.28
C ARG A 310 0.51 -16.06 -8.10
N ASP A 311 -0.07 -16.51 -7.00
CA ASP A 311 -0.73 -15.63 -6.05
C ASP A 311 0.07 -15.58 -4.76
N VAL A 312 0.79 -14.49 -4.57
CA VAL A 312 1.43 -14.12 -3.30
C VAL A 312 0.85 -12.77 -2.89
N SER A 313 -0.08 -12.77 -1.94
CA SER A 313 -0.62 -11.52 -1.40
C SER A 313 0.33 -10.92 -0.37
N TYR A 314 1.06 -9.87 -0.77
CA TYR A 314 1.67 -8.96 0.19
C TYR A 314 0.60 -8.02 0.75
N VAL A 315 0.53 -7.92 2.08
CA VAL A 315 -0.43 -7.06 2.79
C VAL A 315 0.33 -6.23 3.81
N GLN A 316 0.45 -4.93 3.54
CA GLN A 316 0.88 -3.97 4.54
C GLN A 316 -0.29 -3.71 5.51
N HIS A 317 -0.04 -3.80 6.82
CA HIS A 317 -1.03 -3.41 7.84
C HIS A 317 -1.06 -1.89 8.02
N GLY A 318 -1.57 -1.19 6.99
CA GLY A 318 -2.05 0.18 7.07
C GLY A 318 -3.49 0.26 7.60
N HIS A 319 -4.03 1.47 7.73
CA HIS A 319 -5.39 1.71 8.22
C HIS A 319 -6.46 1.16 7.27
N GLY A 320 -7.12 0.07 7.65
CA GLY A 320 -8.15 -0.59 6.84
C GLY A 320 -9.56 -0.28 7.33
N HIS A 321 -10.36 0.44 6.54
CA HIS A 321 -11.77 0.73 6.87
C HIS A 321 -12.69 -0.50 6.68
N GLY A 322 -12.64 -1.45 7.63
CA GLY A 322 -13.48 -2.65 7.68
C GLY A 322 -14.96 -2.42 8.07
N GLY A 323 -15.51 -1.21 7.87
CA GLY A 323 -16.76 -0.72 8.46
C GLY A 323 -18.00 -0.79 7.56
N GLY A 324 -18.35 -1.95 6.99
CA GLY A 324 -19.37 -2.04 5.91
C GLY A 324 -20.47 -3.10 6.04
N ARG A 325 -21.44 -2.94 6.96
CA ARG A 325 -22.63 -3.85 7.04
C ARG A 325 -23.72 -3.54 6.00
N GLY A 326 -23.36 -3.50 4.72
CA GLY A 326 -24.31 -3.33 3.61
C GLY A 326 -25.16 -4.59 3.37
N ARG A 327 -26.50 -4.49 3.51
CA ARG A 327 -27.41 -5.58 3.16
C ARG A 327 -27.69 -5.59 1.65
N PHE A 328 -27.27 -6.64 0.95
CA PHE A 328 -27.69 -6.89 -0.42
C PHE A 328 -29.20 -7.16 -0.49
N ALA A 329 -29.92 -6.36 -1.28
CA ALA A 329 -31.29 -6.65 -1.70
C ALA A 329 -31.28 -7.29 -3.08
N CYS A 330 -31.65 -8.56 -3.19
CA CYS A 330 -31.68 -9.28 -4.47
C CYS A 330 -32.90 -8.87 -5.31
N GLY A 331 -32.67 -8.22 -6.46
CA GLY A 331 -33.66 -8.09 -7.52
C GLY A 331 -33.56 -9.27 -8.50
N HIS A 332 -34.64 -10.01 -8.69
CA HIS A 332 -34.67 -11.22 -9.52
C HIS A 332 -35.27 -10.98 -10.92
N HIS A 333 -34.57 -11.48 -11.95
CA HIS A 333 -35.11 -11.93 -13.26
C HIS A 333 -35.77 -10.90 -14.21
N PRO A 334 -35.98 -11.27 -15.51
CA PRO A 334 -35.36 -12.35 -16.29
C PRO A 334 -34.71 -11.89 -17.62
N CYS A 335 -33.98 -12.79 -18.26
CA CYS A 335 -33.60 -12.66 -19.67
C CYS A 335 -34.79 -12.93 -20.60
N LEU A 336 -34.80 -12.31 -21.78
CA LEU A 336 -35.55 -12.79 -22.95
C LEU A 336 -34.64 -12.72 -24.20
N ALA A 337 -34.74 -13.72 -25.07
CA ALA A 337 -33.90 -13.85 -26.26
C ALA A 337 -34.73 -14.29 -27.49
N SER A 338 -34.74 -13.45 -28.52
CA SER A 338 -35.31 -13.70 -29.86
C SER A 338 -34.87 -12.58 -30.81
N GLY A 339 -34.71 -12.79 -32.13
CA GLY A 339 -34.93 -14.04 -32.87
C GLY A 339 -35.05 -13.88 -34.40
N ALA A 340 -34.00 -13.37 -35.05
CA ALA A 340 -33.76 -13.43 -36.50
C ALA A 340 -34.69 -12.64 -37.47
N HIS A 341 -34.23 -12.58 -38.74
CA HIS A 341 -34.80 -11.93 -39.94
C HIS A 341 -34.90 -10.37 -39.93
N GLY A 342 -34.58 -9.64 -41.01
CA GLY A 342 -33.87 -10.00 -42.26
C GLY A 342 -34.34 -9.20 -43.50
N GLY A 343 -33.45 -8.53 -44.25
CA GLY A 343 -33.86 -7.87 -45.49
C GLY A 343 -32.94 -6.80 -46.10
N ARG A 344 -32.08 -7.23 -47.04
CA ARG A 344 -31.45 -6.52 -48.18
C ARG A 344 -31.82 -5.04 -48.45
N GLY A 345 -30.81 -4.18 -48.65
CA GLY A 345 -30.95 -2.87 -49.32
C GLY A 345 -29.62 -2.26 -49.80
N ARG A 346 -29.28 -2.37 -51.10
CA ARG A 346 -28.11 -1.71 -51.72
C ARG A 346 -28.50 -0.40 -52.41
N ARG A 347 -27.72 0.68 -52.23
CA ARG A 347 -27.19 1.56 -53.30
C ARG A 347 -26.24 2.62 -52.74
N GLY A 348 -25.26 3.03 -53.56
CA GLY A 348 -24.27 4.07 -53.27
C GLY A 348 -24.41 5.31 -54.19
N PRO A 349 -23.33 6.04 -54.49
CA PRO A 349 -23.22 7.40 -53.95
C PRO A 349 -23.04 8.54 -54.99
N ARG A 350 -23.34 9.78 -54.56
CA ARG A 350 -23.03 11.12 -55.14
C ARG A 350 -23.48 12.18 -54.11
N SER A 351 -22.97 13.42 -54.03
CA SER A 351 -21.78 14.06 -54.61
C SER A 351 -21.56 15.44 -53.94
N ARG A 352 -20.31 15.92 -53.82
CA ARG A 352 -20.00 17.30 -53.35
C ARG A 352 -20.16 18.34 -54.48
N PRO A 353 -20.52 19.59 -54.14
CA PRO A 353 -20.06 20.79 -54.85
C PRO A 353 -18.94 21.55 -54.10
N ARG A 354 -18.35 22.56 -54.75
CA ARG A 354 -17.39 23.54 -54.20
C ARG A 354 -17.85 24.98 -54.58
N PRO A 355 -17.31 26.05 -53.96
CA PRO A 355 -17.90 27.40 -54.01
C PRO A 355 -17.15 28.40 -54.93
N PRO A 356 -17.76 29.57 -55.19
CA PRO A 356 -17.08 30.86 -55.40
C PRO A 356 -17.11 31.69 -54.06
N ARG A 357 -16.23 32.65 -53.72
CA ARG A 357 -15.56 33.74 -54.46
C ARG A 357 -16.52 34.84 -54.96
N ASP A 358 -16.25 36.13 -54.83
CA ASP A 358 -15.34 36.89 -53.94
C ASP A 358 -16.23 38.03 -53.33
N SER A 359 -15.86 39.19 -52.78
CA SER A 359 -14.61 39.96 -52.71
C SER A 359 -14.55 40.85 -51.44
N ARG A 360 -14.52 42.19 -51.58
CA ARG A 360 -14.34 43.26 -50.57
C ARG A 360 -14.75 44.62 -51.17
N PRO A 361 -15.01 45.67 -50.36
CA PRO A 361 -13.91 46.58 -49.92
C PRO A 361 -13.31 46.25 -48.55
#